data_AF-A0A976JE80-F1
#
_entry.id   AF-A0A976JE80-F1
#
_cell.length_a   1.000
_cell.length_b   1.000
_cell.length_c   1.000
_cell.angle_alpha   90.00
_cell.angle_beta   90.00
_cell.angle_gamma   90.00
#
_symmetry.space_group_name_H-M   'P 1'
#
loop_
_entity.id
_entity.type
_entity.pdbx_description
1 polymer ?
#
loop_
_entity_poly.entity_id
_entity_poly.type
_entity_poly.pdbx_seq_one_letter_code
_entity_poly.pdbx_strand_id
1 'polypeptide(L)'
;MSFAGDVWKTLSSVNVNDHVEKKGNLSYLSWAWAWGVLMDHYPDSQYSFREPVMRDDSTCEVWVDLTIADGEKAVTRSMWLPAMDNRNNAVKNPDARKISDTRMRCLTKAISMFGLGHYIYAGEDLPQSDLEEVQRGYTKEQKSQFDELLNASDGLGMWILRKEVGDEVYAALNGSFDQGKKMECKQKIRDLEKAACEILDQYALDFASCIDDDDLAGVEEFSDVPKLVKAHMYNALTPEQKHKLSEMKKTAA
;
A
#
# COMPACT_ATOMS: atom_id res chain seq x y z
N MET A 1 -3.31 11.59 24.15
CA MET A 1 -2.26 11.28 23.17
C MET A 1 -1.05 12.13 23.54
N SER A 2 0.19 11.66 23.36
CA SER A 2 1.39 12.47 23.67
C SER A 2 1.55 13.57 22.60
N PHE A 3 2.25 14.67 22.92
CA PHE A 3 2.50 15.73 21.93
C PHE A 3 3.18 15.19 20.66
N ALA A 4 4.16 14.29 20.82
CA ALA A 4 4.79 13.61 19.70
C ALA A 4 3.80 12.78 18.85
N GLY A 5 2.81 12.13 19.48
CA GLY A 5 1.76 11.39 18.79
C GLY A 5 0.78 12.30 18.04
N ASP A 6 0.43 13.44 18.64
CA ASP A 6 -0.42 14.46 18.02
C ASP A 6 0.26 15.10 16.80
N VAL A 7 1.56 15.42 16.92
CA VAL A 7 2.39 15.92 15.80
C VAL A 7 2.42 14.92 14.64
N TRP A 8 2.72 13.65 14.94
CA TRP A 8 2.74 12.61 13.92
C TRP A 8 1.37 12.47 13.24
N LYS A 9 0.30 12.35 14.02
CA LYS A 9 -1.06 12.20 13.48
C LYS A 9 -1.44 13.37 12.57
N THR A 10 -1.06 14.59 12.94
CA THR A 10 -1.33 15.78 12.14
C THR A 10 -0.54 15.75 10.84
N LEU A 11 0.79 15.70 10.91
CA LEU A 11 1.65 15.83 9.74
C LEU A 11 1.58 14.64 8.78
N SER A 12 1.39 13.42 9.29
CA SER A 12 1.23 12.23 8.43
C SER A 12 -0.07 12.24 7.61
N SER A 13 -1.06 13.03 8.01
CA SER A 13 -2.32 13.18 7.26
C SER A 13 -2.26 14.23 6.15
N VAL A 14 -1.19 15.04 6.10
CA VAL A 14 -1.05 16.13 5.12
C VAL A 14 -0.57 15.55 3.79
N ASN A 15 -1.37 15.77 2.74
CA ASN A 15 -1.01 15.41 1.38
C ASN A 15 -0.11 16.49 0.77
N VAL A 16 1.08 16.08 0.32
CA VAL A 16 2.08 16.97 -0.31
C VAL A 16 2.44 16.53 -1.73
N ASN A 17 1.61 15.69 -2.36
CA ASN A 17 1.90 15.08 -3.67
C ASN A 17 2.13 16.11 -4.78
N ASP A 18 1.44 17.25 -4.73
CA ASP A 18 1.60 18.34 -5.72
C ASP A 18 2.96 19.03 -5.65
N HIS A 19 3.75 18.76 -4.59
CA HIS A 19 5.08 19.30 -4.36
C HIS A 19 6.17 18.22 -4.39
N VAL A 20 5.82 17.00 -4.79
CA VAL A 20 6.78 15.92 -4.99
C VAL A 20 7.50 16.12 -6.33
N GLU A 21 8.82 16.22 -6.25
CA GLU A 21 9.69 16.31 -7.41
C GLU A 21 10.36 14.95 -7.68
N LYS A 22 10.75 14.72 -8.93
CA LYS A 22 11.47 13.51 -9.35
C LYS A 22 12.86 13.85 -9.85
N LYS A 23 13.86 13.08 -9.40
CA LYS A 23 15.23 13.12 -9.91
C LYS A 23 15.71 11.70 -10.17
N GLY A 24 15.75 11.33 -11.45
CA GLY A 24 15.95 9.94 -11.85
C GLY A 24 14.82 9.07 -11.31
N ASN A 25 15.17 7.99 -10.60
CA ASN A 25 14.20 7.05 -10.01
C ASN A 25 13.77 7.45 -8.58
N LEU A 26 14.28 8.56 -8.05
CA LEU A 26 13.98 9.02 -6.69
C LEU A 26 12.91 10.10 -6.72
N SER A 27 11.97 10.00 -5.79
CA SER A 27 10.99 11.06 -5.51
C SER A 27 11.40 11.77 -4.22
N TYR A 28 11.28 13.09 -4.18
CA TYR A 28 11.59 13.87 -2.99
C TYR A 28 10.63 15.04 -2.83
N LEU A 29 10.41 15.45 -1.58
CA LEU A 29 9.72 16.69 -1.27
C LEU A 29 10.74 17.84 -1.30
N SER A 30 10.42 18.94 -1.98
CA SER A 30 11.25 20.14 -1.94
C SER A 30 11.40 20.66 -0.50
N TRP A 31 12.62 20.96 -0.06
CA TRP A 31 12.90 21.37 1.33
C TRP A 31 12.12 22.64 1.72
N ALA A 32 11.94 23.57 0.77
CA ALA A 32 11.23 24.83 1.01
C ALA A 32 9.74 24.56 1.24
N TRP A 33 9.14 23.64 0.46
CA TRP A 33 7.75 23.20 0.66
C TRP A 33 7.57 22.40 1.93
N ALA A 34 8.49 21.48 2.23
CA ALA A 34 8.47 20.70 3.47
C ALA A 34 8.47 21.63 4.70
N TRP A 35 9.34 22.65 4.69
CA TRP A 35 9.40 23.64 5.76
C TRP A 35 8.16 24.52 5.80
N GLY A 36 7.68 25.03 4.65
CA GLY A 36 6.48 25.86 4.58
C GLY A 36 5.24 25.18 5.15
N VAL A 37 4.97 23.94 4.72
CA VAL A 37 3.84 23.15 5.22
C VAL A 37 3.99 22.86 6.71
N LEU A 38 5.21 22.57 7.18
CA LEU A 38 5.45 22.40 8.62
C LEU A 38 5.10 23.68 9.40
N MET A 39 5.49 24.86 8.89
CA MET A 39 5.18 26.16 9.50
C MET A 39 3.68 26.45 9.52
N ASP A 40 2.92 26.03 8.51
CA ASP A 40 1.46 26.19 8.49
C ASP A 40 0.77 25.46 9.65
N HIS A 41 1.38 24.38 10.16
CA HIS A 41 0.86 23.60 11.28
C HIS A 41 1.53 23.92 12.63
N TYR A 42 2.84 24.18 12.63
CA TYR A 42 3.66 24.38 13.84
C TYR A 42 4.65 25.55 13.64
N PRO A 43 4.16 26.80 13.61
CA PRO A 43 4.95 27.98 13.25
C PRO A 43 6.09 28.31 14.23
N ASP A 44 6.02 27.83 15.48
CA ASP A 44 7.05 28.02 16.50
C ASP A 44 8.20 27.00 16.39
N SER A 45 8.16 26.10 15.39
CA SER A 45 9.19 25.08 15.21
C SER A 45 10.52 25.68 14.75
N GLN A 46 11.61 25.04 15.15
CA GLN A 46 12.97 25.50 14.84
C GLN A 46 13.90 24.34 14.52
N TYR A 47 14.94 24.61 13.74
CA TYR A 47 16.01 23.65 13.48
C TYR A 47 17.39 24.28 13.61
N SER A 48 18.39 23.45 13.89
CA SER A 48 19.79 23.83 13.84
C SER A 48 20.62 22.75 13.18
N PHE A 49 21.64 23.16 12.43
CA PHE A 49 22.64 22.24 11.91
C PHE A 49 23.83 22.21 12.84
N ARG A 50 24.38 21.01 13.09
CA ARG A 50 25.66 20.87 13.79
C ARG A 50 26.83 21.12 12.83
N GLU A 51 28.01 21.26 13.41
CA GLU A 51 29.23 21.25 12.61
C GLU A 51 29.37 19.92 11.85
N PRO A 52 29.73 19.95 10.56
CA PRO A 52 29.93 18.73 9.79
C PRO A 52 31.03 17.87 10.41
N VAL A 53 30.79 16.56 10.51
CA VAL A 53 31.73 15.61 11.10
C VAL A 53 32.53 14.94 9.99
N MET A 54 33.83 15.26 9.92
CA MET A 54 34.76 14.59 9.01
C MET A 54 35.14 13.22 9.57
N ARG A 55 35.06 12.18 8.74
CA ARG A 55 35.46 10.80 9.04
C ARG A 55 36.89 10.54 8.59
N ASP A 56 37.51 9.48 9.13
CA ASP A 56 38.90 9.09 8.83
C ASP A 56 39.14 8.80 7.34
N ASP A 57 38.11 8.33 6.62
CA ASP A 57 38.15 8.06 5.18
C ASP A 57 37.97 9.32 4.31
N SER A 58 38.00 10.50 4.94
CA SER A 58 37.76 11.82 4.34
C SER A 58 36.32 12.07 3.87
N THR A 59 35.37 11.21 4.20
CA THR A 59 33.94 11.50 4.00
C THR A 59 33.42 12.41 5.12
N CYS A 60 32.20 12.94 4.95
CA CYS A 60 31.62 13.88 5.90
C CYS A 60 30.17 13.51 6.23
N GLU A 61 29.78 13.73 7.48
CA GLU A 61 28.40 13.65 7.93
C GLU A 61 27.86 15.03 8.26
N VAL A 62 26.56 15.21 8.01
CA VAL A 62 25.79 16.40 8.37
C VAL A 62 24.69 15.98 9.32
N TRP A 63 24.51 16.76 10.38
CA TRP A 63 23.50 16.52 11.41
C TRP A 63 22.55 17.71 11.51
N VAL A 64 21.27 17.42 11.74
CA VAL A 64 20.23 18.40 12.04
C VAL A 64 19.49 18.00 13.31
N ASP A 65 19.22 18.99 14.16
CA ASP A 65 18.29 18.87 15.28
C ASP A 65 17.04 19.69 14.92
N LEU A 66 15.88 19.03 14.84
CA LEU A 66 14.59 19.65 14.53
C LEU A 66 13.68 19.53 15.73
N THR A 67 13.18 20.68 16.20
CA THR A 67 12.22 20.79 17.30
C THR A 67 10.89 21.29 16.76
N ILE A 68 9.84 20.49 16.92
CA ILE A 68 8.46 20.91 16.68
C ILE A 68 7.91 21.49 17.98
N ALA A 69 7.30 22.67 17.93
CA ALA A 69 6.76 23.35 19.09
C ALA A 69 5.33 23.87 18.84
N ASP A 70 4.53 23.89 19.91
CA ASP A 70 3.18 24.46 19.98
C ASP A 70 2.94 24.97 21.41
N GLY A 71 3.09 26.28 21.61
CA GLY A 71 3.08 26.90 22.94
C GLY A 71 4.18 26.34 23.84
N GLU A 72 3.80 25.80 25.01
CA GLU A 72 4.75 25.23 25.97
C GLU A 72 5.18 23.79 25.63
N LYS A 73 4.58 23.17 24.60
CA LYS A 73 4.89 21.79 24.20
C LYS A 73 5.99 21.79 23.14
N ALA A 74 6.95 20.89 23.28
CA ALA A 74 8.00 20.70 22.31
C ALA A 74 8.39 19.22 22.17
N VAL A 75 8.80 18.82 20.97
CA VAL A 75 9.43 17.51 20.72
C VAL A 75 10.57 17.68 19.73
N THR A 76 11.74 17.13 20.07
CA THR A 76 12.95 17.22 19.25
C THR A 76 13.31 15.85 18.70
N ARG A 77 13.76 15.82 17.44
CA ARG A 77 14.41 14.67 16.82
C ARG A 77 15.67 15.12 16.11
N SER A 78 16.68 14.27 16.18
CA SER A 78 17.94 14.44 15.47
C SER A 78 17.98 13.52 14.26
N MET A 79 18.53 13.99 13.15
CA MET A 79 18.82 13.17 11.99
C MET A 79 20.18 13.52 11.42
N TRP A 80 20.77 12.58 10.69
CA TRP A 80 22.05 12.77 10.02
C TRP A 80 22.06 12.11 8.65
N LEU A 81 22.91 12.63 7.75
CA LEU A 81 23.18 12.05 6.44
C LEU A 81 24.66 12.23 6.07
N PRO A 82 25.27 11.29 5.35
CA PRO A 82 26.56 11.53 4.72
C PRO A 82 26.42 12.53 3.58
N ALA A 83 27.49 13.28 3.31
CA ALA A 83 27.61 14.08 2.11
C ALA A 83 27.75 13.16 0.89
N MET A 84 26.83 13.27 -0.07
CA MET A 84 26.70 12.31 -1.17
C MET A 84 26.74 12.96 -2.56
N ASP A 85 27.10 12.15 -3.56
CA ASP A 85 26.94 12.51 -4.97
C ASP A 85 25.48 12.31 -5.45
N ASN A 86 25.24 12.47 -6.75
CA ASN A 86 23.92 12.27 -7.36
C ASN A 86 23.51 10.79 -7.46
N ARG A 87 24.39 9.85 -7.13
CA ARG A 87 24.16 8.40 -7.09
C ARG A 87 24.07 7.88 -5.64
N ASN A 88 23.96 8.78 -4.66
CA ASN A 88 23.93 8.49 -3.24
C ASN A 88 25.20 7.79 -2.70
N ASN A 89 26.35 7.92 -3.39
CA ASN A 89 27.61 7.47 -2.82
C ASN A 89 28.19 8.55 -1.91
N ALA A 90 28.74 8.16 -0.76
CA ALA A 90 29.47 9.07 0.11
C ALA A 90 30.66 9.68 -0.62
N VAL A 91 30.85 10.99 -0.49
CA VAL A 91 31.88 11.75 -1.19
C VAL A 91 33.02 12.08 -0.24
N LYS A 92 34.26 11.83 -0.69
CA LYS A 92 35.48 12.28 0.00
C LYS A 92 35.72 13.77 -0.25
N ASN A 93 36.16 14.48 0.78
CA ASN A 93 36.46 15.91 0.76
C ASN A 93 35.35 16.74 0.08
N PRO A 94 34.09 16.67 0.58
CA PRO A 94 32.99 17.39 -0.03
C PRO A 94 33.20 18.90 0.05
N ASP A 95 32.88 19.60 -1.04
CA ASP A 95 32.85 21.06 -1.08
C ASP A 95 31.63 21.63 -0.33
N ALA A 96 31.63 22.95 -0.12
CA ALA A 96 30.55 23.65 0.57
C ALA A 96 29.17 23.47 -0.09
N ARG A 97 29.12 23.26 -1.42
CA ARG A 97 27.86 23.04 -2.13
C ARG A 97 27.27 21.67 -1.78
N LYS A 98 28.09 20.62 -1.78
CA LYS A 98 27.67 19.27 -1.33
C LYS A 98 27.22 19.29 0.13
N ILE A 99 27.93 20.01 1.01
CA ILE A 99 27.51 20.16 2.40
C ILE A 99 26.15 20.88 2.50
N SER A 100 25.96 21.97 1.76
CA SER A 100 24.70 22.72 1.73
C SER A 100 23.53 21.87 1.22
N ASP A 101 23.71 21.15 0.10
CA ASP A 101 22.68 20.25 -0.43
C ASP A 101 22.37 19.12 0.57
N THR A 102 23.38 18.55 1.23
CA THR A 102 23.20 17.50 2.23
C THR A 102 22.45 18.01 3.47
N ARG A 103 22.73 19.24 3.93
CA ARG A 103 21.97 19.89 5.02
C ARG A 103 20.49 19.96 4.70
N MET A 104 20.11 20.39 3.50
CA MET A 104 18.70 20.52 3.12
C MET A 104 18.02 19.14 2.94
N ARG A 105 18.73 18.14 2.40
CA ARG A 105 18.23 16.75 2.38
C ARG A 105 17.99 16.22 3.79
N CYS A 106 18.94 16.47 4.69
CA CYS A 106 18.87 16.02 6.08
C CYS A 106 17.71 16.68 6.83
N LEU A 107 17.49 17.98 6.62
CA LEU A 107 16.34 18.70 7.17
C LEU A 107 15.02 18.09 6.70
N THR A 108 14.89 17.85 5.39
CA THR A 108 13.64 17.31 4.82
C THR A 108 13.34 15.91 5.35
N LYS A 109 14.37 15.06 5.49
CA LYS A 109 14.21 13.73 6.11
C LYS A 109 13.90 13.82 7.61
N ALA A 110 14.47 14.79 8.33
CA ALA A 110 14.12 15.03 9.73
C ALA A 110 12.65 15.44 9.88
N ILE A 111 12.15 16.30 8.99
CA ILE A 111 10.73 16.68 8.92
C ILE A 111 9.86 15.45 8.70
N SER A 112 10.24 14.55 7.80
CA SER A 112 9.46 13.33 7.57
C SER A 112 9.45 12.36 8.74
N MET A 113 10.47 12.40 9.62
CA MET A 113 10.41 11.66 10.89
C MET A 113 9.26 12.13 11.77
N PHE A 114 8.76 13.36 11.61
CA PHE A 114 7.54 13.87 12.25
C PHE A 114 6.25 13.56 11.50
N GLY A 115 6.31 12.86 10.37
CA GLY A 115 5.16 12.34 9.64
C GLY A 115 4.95 12.98 8.26
N LEU A 116 5.38 14.24 8.07
CA LEU A 116 5.13 14.98 6.84
C LEU A 116 5.86 14.35 5.65
N GLY A 117 5.12 13.87 4.66
CA GLY A 117 5.71 13.26 3.47
C GLY A 117 6.51 11.98 3.76
N HIS A 118 6.31 11.33 4.91
CA HIS A 118 7.02 10.09 5.29
C HIS A 118 6.88 9.00 4.22
N TYR A 119 5.71 8.88 3.61
CA TYR A 119 5.43 7.91 2.55
C TYR A 119 6.25 8.11 1.28
N ILE A 120 6.85 9.29 1.06
CA ILE A 120 7.73 9.56 -0.10
C ILE A 120 9.06 8.83 0.07
N TYR A 121 9.55 8.76 1.31
CA TYR A 121 10.85 8.18 1.65
C TYR A 121 10.76 6.73 2.12
N ALA A 122 9.56 6.30 2.53
CA ALA A 122 9.30 4.91 2.90
C ALA A 122 9.56 3.98 1.70
N GLY A 123 10.54 3.08 1.84
CA GLY A 123 10.92 2.15 0.79
C GLY A 123 12.15 2.54 -0.01
N GLU A 124 12.72 3.75 0.15
CA GLU A 124 14.00 4.12 -0.49
C GLU A 124 15.18 3.17 -0.15
N ASP A 125 15.09 2.52 1.01
CA ASP A 125 16.05 1.57 1.56
C ASP A 125 15.82 0.12 1.10
N LEU A 126 14.71 -0.14 0.41
CA LEU A 126 14.40 -1.46 -0.09
C LEU A 126 15.24 -1.80 -1.33
N PRO A 127 15.62 -3.08 -1.52
CA PRO A 127 16.17 -3.59 -2.77
C PRO A 127 15.30 -3.16 -3.96
N GLN A 128 15.92 -2.97 -5.14
CA GLN A 128 15.21 -2.49 -6.32
C GLN A 128 14.03 -3.40 -6.74
N SER A 129 14.11 -4.70 -6.48
CA SER A 129 13.00 -5.64 -6.66
C SER A 129 11.77 -5.29 -5.82
N ASP A 130 12.00 -4.86 -4.59
CA ASP A 130 10.99 -4.63 -3.58
C ASP A 130 10.37 -3.25 -3.79
N LEU A 131 11.16 -2.28 -4.23
CA LEU A 131 10.69 -0.98 -4.76
C LEU A 131 9.74 -1.15 -5.95
N GLU A 132 10.06 -2.05 -6.89
CA GLU A 132 9.19 -2.33 -8.03
C GLU A 132 7.86 -2.95 -7.60
N GLU A 133 7.85 -3.83 -6.60
CA GLU A 133 6.62 -4.43 -6.06
C GLU A 133 5.77 -3.40 -5.30
N VAL A 134 6.39 -2.56 -4.48
CA VAL A 134 5.72 -1.45 -3.78
C VAL A 134 5.12 -0.47 -4.78
N GLN A 135 5.84 -0.10 -5.84
CA GLN A 135 5.33 0.80 -6.87
C GLN A 135 4.21 0.18 -7.71
N ARG A 136 4.28 -1.14 -7.96
CA ARG A 136 3.24 -1.87 -8.72
C ARG A 136 1.98 -2.10 -7.89
N GLY A 137 2.09 -2.18 -6.57
CA GLY A 137 0.97 -2.49 -5.67
C GLY A 137 0.55 -3.96 -5.69
N TYR A 138 1.41 -4.86 -6.16
CA TYR A 138 1.19 -6.32 -6.19
C TYR A 138 2.52 -7.08 -6.21
N THR A 139 2.52 -8.33 -5.72
CA THR A 139 3.69 -9.22 -5.79
C THR A 139 3.76 -9.95 -7.14
N LYS A 140 4.91 -10.55 -7.46
CA LYS A 140 5.09 -11.34 -8.68
C LYS A 140 4.20 -12.58 -8.71
N GLU A 141 3.98 -13.20 -7.57
CA GLU A 141 3.12 -14.38 -7.41
C GLU A 141 1.66 -14.03 -7.71
N GLN A 142 1.17 -12.92 -7.17
CA GLN A 142 -0.17 -12.40 -7.44
C GLN A 142 -0.35 -12.10 -8.94
N LYS A 143 0.68 -11.53 -9.57
CA LYS A 143 0.68 -11.26 -11.02
C LYS A 143 0.67 -12.55 -11.85
N SER A 144 1.47 -13.54 -11.50
CA SER A 144 1.49 -14.85 -12.19
C SER A 144 0.13 -15.52 -12.10
N GLN A 145 -0.46 -15.58 -10.91
CA GLN A 145 -1.78 -16.18 -10.69
C GLN A 145 -2.87 -15.44 -11.47
N PHE A 146 -2.84 -14.10 -11.47
CA PHE A 146 -3.76 -13.29 -12.26
C PHE A 146 -3.65 -13.58 -13.77
N ASP A 147 -2.43 -13.67 -14.31
CA ASP A 147 -2.22 -13.95 -15.72
C ASP A 147 -2.62 -15.38 -16.11
N GLU A 148 -2.36 -16.37 -15.27
CA GLU A 148 -2.79 -17.75 -15.47
C GLU A 148 -4.31 -17.85 -15.57
N LEU A 149 -5.04 -17.23 -14.64
CA LEU A 149 -6.51 -17.19 -14.62
C LEU A 149 -7.07 -16.45 -15.84
N LEU A 150 -6.47 -15.33 -16.23
CA LEU A 150 -6.89 -14.57 -17.41
C LEU A 150 -6.66 -15.37 -18.70
N ASN A 151 -5.56 -16.12 -18.79
CA ASN A 151 -5.27 -16.99 -19.93
C ASN A 151 -6.20 -18.20 -19.98
N ALA A 152 -6.48 -18.82 -18.83
CA ALA A 152 -7.44 -19.90 -18.68
C ALA A 152 -8.89 -19.46 -18.91
N SER A 153 -9.16 -18.14 -18.91
CA SER A 153 -10.52 -17.58 -18.96
C SER A 153 -11.38 -18.08 -17.80
N ASP A 154 -10.76 -18.20 -16.63
CA ASP A 154 -11.38 -18.66 -15.39
C ASP A 154 -11.97 -17.48 -14.60
N GLY A 155 -13.25 -17.20 -14.82
CA GLY A 155 -13.97 -16.13 -14.14
C GLY A 155 -14.17 -16.39 -12.65
N LEU A 156 -14.41 -17.65 -12.25
CA LEU A 156 -14.62 -17.99 -10.84
C LEU A 156 -13.31 -17.85 -10.07
N GLY A 157 -12.20 -18.32 -10.63
CA GLY A 157 -10.87 -18.10 -10.08
C GLY A 157 -10.49 -16.62 -10.01
N MET A 158 -10.85 -15.81 -11.02
CA MET A 158 -10.70 -14.34 -10.96
C MET A 158 -11.47 -13.71 -9.79
N TRP A 159 -12.72 -14.13 -9.58
CA TRP A 159 -13.53 -13.65 -8.46
C TRP A 159 -12.92 -14.04 -7.11
N ILE A 160 -12.44 -15.29 -6.98
CA ILE A 160 -11.75 -15.79 -5.78
C ILE A 160 -10.49 -14.96 -5.50
N LEU A 161 -9.62 -14.79 -6.51
CA LEU A 161 -8.40 -14.01 -6.39
C LEU A 161 -8.67 -12.60 -5.88
N ARG A 162 -9.67 -11.92 -6.45
CA ARG A 162 -10.08 -10.58 -6.00
C ARG A 162 -10.46 -10.53 -4.52
N LYS A 163 -11.17 -11.55 -4.02
CA LYS A 163 -11.55 -11.63 -2.60
C LYS A 163 -10.35 -11.88 -1.69
N GLU A 164 -9.33 -12.58 -2.16
CA GLU A 164 -8.12 -12.88 -1.39
C GLU A 164 -7.15 -11.70 -1.35
N VAL A 165 -6.90 -11.03 -2.49
CA VAL A 165 -5.90 -9.95 -2.58
C VAL A 165 -6.48 -8.57 -2.23
N GLY A 166 -7.81 -8.42 -2.27
CA GLY A 166 -8.48 -7.15 -2.02
C GLY A 166 -8.57 -6.23 -3.25
N ASP A 167 -9.48 -5.25 -3.19
CA ASP A 167 -9.83 -4.41 -4.34
C ASP A 167 -8.66 -3.52 -4.82
N GLU A 168 -7.80 -3.05 -3.91
CA GLU A 168 -6.67 -2.19 -4.26
C GLU A 168 -5.61 -2.94 -5.09
N VAL A 169 -5.18 -4.11 -4.61
CA VAL A 169 -4.22 -4.98 -5.31
C VAL A 169 -4.82 -5.47 -6.63
N TYR A 170 -6.09 -5.86 -6.63
CA TYR A 170 -6.76 -6.33 -7.84
C TYR A 170 -6.89 -5.22 -8.91
N ALA A 171 -7.16 -3.97 -8.50
CA ALA A 171 -7.16 -2.82 -9.40
C ALA A 171 -5.77 -2.56 -10.01
N ALA A 172 -4.71 -2.70 -9.21
CA ALA A 172 -3.34 -2.58 -9.68
C ALA A 172 -2.97 -3.68 -10.69
N LEU A 173 -3.37 -4.93 -10.43
CA LEU A 173 -3.23 -6.05 -11.37
C LEU A 173 -3.98 -5.80 -12.69
N ASN A 174 -5.23 -5.32 -12.63
CA ASN A 174 -6.02 -4.95 -13.81
C ASN A 174 -5.45 -3.72 -14.56
N GLY A 175 -4.59 -2.94 -13.90
CA GLY A 175 -3.83 -1.85 -14.51
C GLY A 175 -2.54 -2.27 -15.21
N SER A 176 -2.07 -3.51 -14.96
CA SER A 176 -0.72 -3.99 -15.32
C SER A 176 -0.53 -4.36 -16.79
N PHE A 177 -1.55 -4.26 -17.64
CA PHE A 177 -1.45 -4.66 -19.05
C PHE A 177 -0.54 -3.77 -19.89
N ASP A 178 0.08 -4.39 -20.90
CA ASP A 178 0.83 -3.70 -21.95
C ASP A 178 -0.02 -2.60 -22.61
N GLN A 179 0.61 -1.45 -22.92
CA GLN A 179 -0.10 -0.26 -23.41
C GLN A 179 -1.02 -0.52 -24.63
N GLY A 180 -0.67 -1.48 -25.49
CA GLY A 180 -1.47 -1.85 -26.67
C GLY A 180 -2.63 -2.83 -26.42
N LYS A 181 -2.66 -3.52 -25.26
CA LYS A 181 -3.63 -4.58 -24.96
C LYS A 181 -4.66 -4.19 -23.88
N LYS A 182 -4.49 -3.02 -23.26
CA LYS A 182 -5.31 -2.56 -22.12
C LYS A 182 -6.82 -2.64 -22.37
N MET A 183 -7.30 -2.20 -23.55
CA MET A 183 -8.73 -2.17 -23.84
C MET A 183 -9.32 -3.59 -23.95
N GLU A 184 -8.63 -4.46 -24.69
CA GLU A 184 -9.03 -5.85 -24.91
C GLU A 184 -8.99 -6.65 -23.60
N CYS A 185 -7.89 -6.58 -22.84
CA CYS A 185 -7.76 -7.30 -21.57
C CYS A 185 -8.80 -6.84 -20.54
N LYS A 186 -9.07 -5.52 -20.45
CA LYS A 186 -10.10 -5.01 -19.55
C LYS A 186 -11.51 -5.45 -19.97
N GLN A 187 -11.78 -5.55 -21.27
CA GLN A 187 -13.05 -6.08 -21.74
C GLN A 187 -13.21 -7.56 -21.36
N LYS A 188 -12.17 -8.37 -21.62
CA LYS A 188 -12.15 -9.79 -21.24
C LYS A 188 -12.40 -9.99 -19.75
N ILE A 189 -11.78 -9.18 -18.89
CA ILE A 189 -12.01 -9.23 -17.44
C ILE A 189 -13.45 -8.93 -17.08
N ARG A 190 -14.04 -7.88 -17.65
CA ARG A 190 -15.46 -7.56 -17.38
C ARG A 190 -16.38 -8.71 -17.77
N ASP A 191 -16.10 -9.35 -18.91
CA ASP A 191 -16.89 -10.48 -19.39
C ASP A 191 -16.72 -11.71 -18.47
N LEU A 192 -15.50 -11.98 -18.00
CA LEU A 192 -15.21 -13.03 -17.02
C LEU A 192 -15.88 -12.77 -15.66
N GLU A 193 -15.81 -11.54 -15.16
CA GLU A 193 -16.45 -11.14 -13.90
C GLU A 193 -17.97 -11.29 -13.99
N LYS A 194 -18.56 -10.91 -15.12
CA LYS A 194 -19.99 -11.09 -15.36
C LYS A 194 -20.37 -12.58 -15.35
N ALA A 195 -19.63 -13.42 -16.09
CA ALA A 195 -19.87 -14.86 -16.12
C ALA A 195 -19.69 -15.50 -14.73
N ALA A 196 -18.71 -15.05 -13.95
CA ALA A 196 -18.49 -15.53 -12.59
C ALA A 196 -19.67 -15.19 -11.66
N CYS A 197 -20.20 -13.96 -11.75
CA CYS A 197 -21.42 -13.57 -11.03
C CYS A 197 -22.61 -14.46 -11.40
N GLU A 198 -22.84 -14.71 -12.69
CA GLU A 198 -23.93 -15.58 -13.15
C GLU A 198 -23.79 -17.01 -12.60
N ILE A 199 -22.58 -17.57 -12.57
CA ILE A 199 -22.31 -18.90 -11.97
C ILE A 199 -22.57 -18.90 -10.47
N LEU A 200 -22.10 -17.88 -9.75
CA LEU A 200 -22.26 -17.78 -8.30
C LEU A 200 -23.73 -17.63 -7.90
N ASP A 201 -24.48 -16.80 -8.63
CA ASP A 201 -25.92 -16.63 -8.43
C ASP A 201 -26.66 -17.94 -8.68
N GLN A 202 -26.30 -18.67 -9.75
CA GLN A 202 -26.90 -19.97 -10.03
C GLN A 202 -26.61 -21.00 -8.93
N TYR A 203 -25.36 -21.10 -8.47
CA TYR A 203 -25.00 -21.98 -7.36
C TYR A 203 -25.76 -21.63 -6.08
N ALA A 204 -25.94 -20.34 -5.77
CA ALA A 204 -26.72 -19.92 -4.60
C ALA A 204 -28.20 -20.31 -4.73
N LEU A 205 -28.79 -20.16 -5.92
CA LEU A 205 -30.17 -20.56 -6.20
C LEU A 205 -30.37 -22.08 -6.10
N ASP A 206 -29.49 -22.86 -6.73
CA ASP A 206 -29.57 -24.32 -6.72
C ASP A 206 -29.39 -24.86 -5.28
N PHE A 207 -28.41 -24.32 -4.56
CA PHE A 207 -28.17 -24.67 -3.15
C PHE A 207 -29.37 -24.34 -2.26
N ALA A 208 -30.01 -23.19 -2.47
CA ALA A 208 -31.23 -22.82 -1.76
C ALA A 208 -32.42 -23.74 -2.11
N SER A 209 -32.57 -24.13 -3.38
CA SER A 209 -33.63 -25.05 -3.81
C SER A 209 -33.48 -26.42 -3.16
N CYS A 210 -32.27 -26.98 -3.09
CA CYS A 210 -32.04 -28.26 -2.41
C CYS A 210 -32.47 -28.21 -0.94
N ILE A 211 -32.26 -27.07 -0.26
CA ILE A 211 -32.70 -26.87 1.12
C ILE A 211 -34.22 -26.80 1.19
N ASP A 212 -34.87 -26.05 0.30
CA ASP A 212 -36.32 -25.89 0.27
C ASP A 212 -37.03 -27.23 -0.03
N ASP A 213 -36.40 -28.11 -0.80
CA ASP A 213 -36.91 -29.44 -1.16
C ASP A 213 -36.52 -30.56 -0.16
N ASP A 214 -35.84 -30.24 0.95
CA ASP A 214 -35.30 -31.21 1.93
C ASP A 214 -34.33 -32.24 1.30
N ASP A 215 -33.69 -31.87 0.19
CA ASP A 215 -32.72 -32.71 -0.53
C ASP A 215 -31.30 -32.53 0.04
N LEU A 216 -31.00 -33.31 1.07
CA LEU A 216 -29.66 -33.32 1.67
C LEU A 216 -28.59 -33.83 0.69
N ALA A 217 -28.92 -34.74 -0.22
CA ALA A 217 -27.95 -35.27 -1.17
C ALA A 217 -27.50 -34.18 -2.15
N GLY A 218 -28.44 -33.38 -2.68
CA GLY A 218 -28.16 -32.21 -3.50
C GLY A 218 -27.34 -31.14 -2.77
N VAL A 219 -27.62 -30.91 -1.48
CA VAL A 219 -26.79 -30.01 -0.63
C VAL A 219 -25.34 -30.50 -0.54
N GLU A 220 -25.11 -31.81 -0.44
CA GLU A 220 -23.76 -32.40 -0.35
C GLU A 220 -22.99 -32.38 -1.68
N GLU A 221 -23.64 -32.19 -2.83
CA GLU A 221 -22.94 -31.97 -4.12
C GLU A 221 -22.09 -30.69 -4.11
N PHE A 222 -22.47 -29.71 -3.29
CA PHE A 222 -21.71 -28.47 -3.10
C PHE A 222 -20.59 -28.59 -2.05
N SER A 223 -20.34 -29.79 -1.52
CA SER A 223 -19.31 -30.02 -0.50
C SER A 223 -17.87 -29.85 -1.01
N ASP A 224 -17.62 -29.85 -2.33
CA ASP A 224 -16.28 -29.72 -2.90
C ASP A 224 -15.97 -28.33 -3.48
N VAL A 225 -16.93 -27.41 -3.50
CA VAL A 225 -16.68 -26.06 -4.03
C VAL A 225 -15.74 -25.25 -3.11
N PRO A 226 -15.01 -24.26 -3.64
CA PRO A 226 -14.08 -23.46 -2.85
C PRO A 226 -14.74 -22.78 -1.63
N LYS A 227 -13.98 -22.60 -0.55
CA LYS A 227 -14.49 -22.05 0.73
C LYS A 227 -15.21 -20.70 0.56
N LEU A 228 -14.67 -19.81 -0.28
CA LEU A 228 -15.26 -18.50 -0.54
C LEU A 228 -16.59 -18.61 -1.31
N VAL A 229 -16.72 -19.61 -2.20
CA VAL A 229 -17.96 -19.91 -2.92
C VAL A 229 -19.01 -20.47 -1.96
N LYS A 230 -18.62 -21.41 -1.07
CA LYS A 230 -19.51 -21.90 0.01
C LYS A 230 -20.04 -20.78 0.89
N ALA A 231 -19.15 -19.87 1.30
CA ALA A 231 -19.53 -18.72 2.10
C ALA A 231 -20.50 -17.79 1.34
N HIS A 232 -20.29 -17.59 0.04
CA HIS A 232 -21.19 -16.80 -0.80
C HIS A 232 -22.60 -17.41 -0.85
N MET A 233 -22.71 -18.71 -1.19
CA MET A 233 -24.00 -19.40 -1.22
C MET A 233 -24.71 -19.38 0.13
N TYR A 234 -23.99 -19.69 1.22
CA TYR A 234 -24.57 -19.66 2.57
C TYR A 234 -25.07 -18.26 2.96
N ASN A 235 -24.35 -17.21 2.57
CA ASN A 235 -24.75 -15.83 2.86
C ASN A 235 -25.99 -15.40 2.07
N ALA A 236 -26.25 -15.99 0.91
CA ALA A 236 -27.45 -15.74 0.10
C ALA A 236 -28.73 -16.36 0.71
N LEU A 237 -28.60 -17.36 1.59
CA LEU A 237 -29.75 -18.01 2.23
C LEU A 237 -30.51 -17.09 3.19
N THR A 238 -31.83 -17.28 3.24
CA THR A 238 -32.69 -16.67 4.25
C THR A 238 -32.45 -17.25 5.65
N PRO A 239 -32.87 -16.57 6.74
CA PRO A 239 -32.81 -17.14 8.09
C PRO A 239 -33.52 -18.49 8.22
N GLU A 240 -34.67 -18.65 7.54
CA GLU A 240 -35.45 -19.88 7.54
C GLU A 240 -34.69 -21.03 6.87
N GLN A 241 -34.10 -20.78 5.69
CA GLN A 241 -33.27 -21.75 4.99
C GLN A 241 -32.03 -22.14 5.80
N LYS A 242 -31.39 -21.19 6.48
CA LYS A 242 -30.25 -21.48 7.37
C LYS A 242 -30.65 -22.38 8.54
N HIS A 243 -31.82 -22.13 9.13
CA HIS A 243 -32.35 -22.98 10.19
C HIS A 243 -32.65 -24.39 9.66
N LYS A 244 -33.32 -24.50 8.50
CA LYS A 244 -33.65 -25.77 7.86
C LYS A 244 -32.41 -26.59 7.53
N LEU A 245 -31.39 -25.98 6.91
CA LEU A 245 -30.10 -26.61 6.63
C LEU A 245 -29.42 -27.17 7.90
N SER A 246 -29.51 -26.43 9.01
CA SER A 246 -28.98 -26.91 10.30
C SER A 246 -29.73 -28.14 10.80
N GLU A 247 -31.06 -28.18 10.69
CA GLU A 247 -31.85 -29.34 11.11
C GLU A 247 -31.59 -30.56 10.22
N MET A 248 -31.55 -30.38 8.90
CA MET A 248 -31.21 -31.46 7.94
C MET A 248 -29.88 -32.14 8.29
N LYS A 249 -28.85 -31.35 8.63
CA LYS A 249 -27.53 -31.86 9.00
C LYS A 249 -27.50 -32.56 10.36
N LYS A 250 -28.35 -32.15 11.32
CA LYS A 250 -28.47 -32.83 12.61
C LYS A 250 -29.17 -34.19 12.50
N THR A 251 -30.16 -34.30 11.61
CA THR A 251 -30.90 -35.57 11.41
C THR A 251 -30.07 -36.63 10.69
N ALA A 252 -29.04 -36.22 9.95
CA ALA A 252 -28.13 -37.10 9.22
C ALA A 252 -26.87 -37.53 10.01
N ALA A 253 -26.61 -36.94 11.17
CA ALA A 253 -25.46 -37.22 12.05
C ALA A 253 -25.83 -38.19 13.18
#